data_AF-A0A1Q3AFY7-F1
#
_entry.id   AF-A0A1Q3AFY7-F1
#
_cell.length_a   1.000
_cell.length_b   1.000
_cell.length_c   1.000
_cell.angle_alpha   90.00
_cell.angle_beta   90.00
_cell.angle_gamma   90.00
#
_symmetry.space_group_name_H-M   'P 1'
#
loop_
_entity.id
_entity.type
_entity.pdbx_description
1 polymer ?
#
loop_
_entity_poly.entity_id
_entity_poly.type
_entity_poly.pdbx_seq_one_letter_code
_entity_poly.pdbx_strand_id
1 'polypeptide(L)'
;MNYNPYESGMDDYEMRNTENVFDDSAAASTPYGHAGGEPNLNSSPLDAGAAGAGENDFVDFMGRINQINSGLDTYEQLINNVDSYHKRLLAEVNEDQEMQLRRMLDDIVAQAGTLQYQLRNEIKEVQREGLRDGSKQAQAENCRQRFLKAIQDYRIIESNYKEENKEQAMRQYMVVQPDATPDEVENAVSDVGGQQIFSQALLNANRRGEAKTALAEVQARHQELLKLEKTMAELTQLFNDMEEMVVEQQEQVDNIDKNVDDAQEDVEQGVGHTNKAVVGARRARRNKWRCIIIVIIIIIIILVASIVPAVVATQTQSNSKNQYE
;
A
#
# COMPACT_ATOMS: atom_id res chain seq x y z
N MET A 1 -5.96 -42.89 -8.73
CA MET A 1 -5.56 -42.71 -7.32
C MET A 1 -5.59 -41.22 -7.04
N ASN A 2 -6.67 -40.77 -6.42
CA ASN A 2 -6.93 -39.39 -6.05
C ASN A 2 -6.77 -39.33 -4.53
N TYR A 3 -5.76 -38.61 -4.03
CA TYR A 3 -5.48 -38.50 -2.60
C TYR A 3 -5.82 -37.07 -2.18
N ASN A 4 -6.96 -36.93 -1.49
CA ASN A 4 -7.40 -35.70 -0.85
C ASN A 4 -7.09 -35.82 0.66
N PRO A 5 -6.22 -34.98 1.24
CA PRO A 5 -5.63 -35.26 2.55
C PRO A 5 -6.34 -34.59 3.75
N TYR A 6 -7.65 -34.37 3.70
CA TYR A 6 -8.38 -33.75 4.82
C TYR A 6 -9.61 -34.55 5.22
N GLU A 7 -9.39 -35.72 5.85
CA GLU A 7 -10.47 -36.49 6.50
C GLU A 7 -9.93 -37.26 7.73
N SER A 8 -10.11 -36.67 8.91
CA SER A 8 -10.25 -37.28 10.26
C SER A 8 -10.20 -36.14 11.28
N GLY A 9 -11.13 -35.95 12.20
CA GLY A 9 -12.38 -36.62 12.51
C GLY A 9 -12.94 -35.94 13.78
N MET A 10 -14.24 -35.68 13.74
CA MET A 10 -15.25 -35.50 14.79
C MET A 10 -14.85 -35.39 16.27
N ASP A 11 -15.50 -34.47 17.00
CA ASP A 11 -16.49 -34.86 18.02
C ASP A 11 -17.50 -33.73 18.34
N ASP A 12 -18.74 -34.18 18.56
CA ASP A 12 -20.02 -33.48 18.70
C ASP A 12 -20.13 -32.51 19.88
N TYR A 13 -21.11 -31.59 19.85
CA TYR A 13 -22.20 -31.48 20.84
C TYR A 13 -23.31 -30.52 20.35
N GLU A 14 -24.41 -31.15 19.95
CA GLU A 14 -25.83 -30.82 20.14
C GLU A 14 -26.40 -29.41 19.83
N MET A 15 -27.36 -29.45 18.91
CA MET A 15 -28.42 -28.46 18.67
C MET A 15 -29.27 -28.19 19.92
N ARG A 16 -29.69 -26.92 20.09
CA ARG A 16 -31.12 -26.69 20.35
C ARG A 16 -31.64 -25.39 19.74
N ASN A 17 -32.59 -25.64 18.84
CA ASN A 17 -33.43 -24.76 18.06
C ASN A 17 -34.39 -23.95 18.96
N THR A 18 -34.74 -22.72 18.59
CA THR A 18 -36.10 -22.41 18.11
C THR A 18 -36.26 -20.95 17.70
N GLU A 19 -36.82 -20.88 16.51
CA GLU A 19 -37.26 -19.76 15.67
C GLU A 19 -38.48 -19.01 16.23
N ASN A 20 -38.71 -17.83 15.62
CA ASN A 20 -40.02 -17.19 15.35
C ASN A 20 -40.67 -16.39 16.51
N VAL A 21 -41.33 -15.24 16.33
CA VAL A 21 -41.91 -14.50 15.17
C VAL A 21 -42.57 -13.24 15.76
N PHE A 22 -42.49 -12.07 15.07
CA PHE A 22 -43.45 -10.93 15.03
C PHE A 22 -43.95 -10.31 16.37
N ASP A 23 -44.32 -9.04 16.55
CA ASP A 23 -44.44 -7.78 15.82
C ASP A 23 -44.87 -6.74 16.88
N ASP A 24 -44.87 -5.48 16.49
CA ASP A 24 -45.91 -4.50 16.80
C ASP A 24 -45.65 -3.37 17.83
N SER A 25 -45.85 -2.16 17.28
CA SER A 25 -46.48 -0.98 17.89
C SER A 25 -45.73 -0.07 18.88
N ALA A 26 -45.39 1.11 18.36
CA ALA A 26 -45.91 2.43 18.76
C ALA A 26 -45.79 2.94 20.22
N ALA A 27 -45.11 4.10 20.31
CA ALA A 27 -45.52 5.36 20.96
C ALA A 27 -45.84 5.42 22.48
N ALA A 28 -45.05 6.23 23.20
CA ALA A 28 -45.45 7.24 24.21
C ALA A 28 -44.17 7.81 24.88
N SER A 29 -43.73 9.04 24.66
CA SER A 29 -44.23 10.34 25.16
C SER A 29 -44.10 10.56 26.69
N THR A 30 -43.15 11.46 27.04
CA THR A 30 -43.22 12.51 28.09
C THR A 30 -42.76 12.15 29.54
N PRO A 31 -42.62 13.13 30.47
CA PRO A 31 -41.34 13.81 30.75
C PRO A 31 -41.08 14.02 32.26
N TYR A 32 -39.85 14.26 32.73
CA TYR A 32 -39.65 14.90 34.05
C TYR A 32 -38.36 15.72 34.07
N GLY A 33 -38.50 16.99 34.42
CA GLY A 33 -37.41 17.92 34.68
C GLY A 33 -37.17 18.15 36.18
N HIS A 34 -36.33 19.17 36.42
CA HIS A 34 -35.90 19.78 37.70
C HIS A 34 -34.70 19.07 38.38
N ALA A 35 -33.66 19.71 38.89
CA ALA A 35 -33.24 21.11 39.09
C ALA A 35 -31.69 21.09 39.22
N GLY A 36 -30.94 22.10 38.76
CA GLY A 36 -30.50 23.20 39.62
C GLY A 36 -29.12 22.93 40.26
N GLY A 37 -28.05 23.52 39.71
CA GLY A 37 -26.69 23.47 40.27
C GLY A 37 -25.67 24.27 39.43
N GLU A 38 -25.55 25.56 39.78
CA GLU A 38 -24.53 26.61 39.52
C GLU A 38 -23.50 26.53 38.35
N PRO A 39 -23.19 27.69 37.70
CA PRO A 39 -22.23 27.76 36.59
C PRO A 39 -20.80 27.85 37.11
N ASN A 40 -19.97 26.84 36.82
CA ASN A 40 -18.52 26.96 36.97
C ASN A 40 -17.94 27.71 35.75
N LEU A 41 -17.78 29.02 35.92
CA LEU A 41 -16.92 29.85 35.08
C LEU A 41 -15.45 29.53 35.42
N ASN A 42 -14.90 28.51 34.77
CA ASN A 42 -13.45 28.42 34.61
C ASN A 42 -13.12 28.05 33.15
N SER A 43 -12.76 29.09 32.42
CA SER A 43 -12.23 29.06 31.06
C SER A 43 -10.81 28.49 31.05
N SER A 44 -10.64 27.36 30.37
CA SER A 44 -9.45 27.07 29.57
C SER A 44 -9.92 26.32 28.33
N PRO A 45 -9.80 26.88 27.11
CA PRO A 45 -9.94 26.07 25.91
C PRO A 45 -8.70 25.18 25.85
N LEU A 46 -8.80 23.97 26.41
CA LEU A 46 -7.82 22.93 26.13
C LEU A 46 -8.04 22.52 24.68
N ASP A 47 -7.06 22.92 23.87
CA ASP A 47 -6.73 22.46 22.53
C ASP A 47 -7.22 21.02 22.26
N ALA A 48 -8.40 20.93 21.65
CA ALA A 48 -8.93 19.71 21.04
C ALA A 48 -8.71 19.72 19.52
N GLY A 49 -7.82 20.59 19.01
CA GLY A 49 -7.61 20.78 17.57
C GLY A 49 -6.48 19.92 16.98
N ALA A 50 -5.49 19.52 17.78
CA ALA A 50 -4.29 18.85 17.26
C ALA A 50 -4.49 17.37 16.90
N ALA A 51 -5.33 16.61 17.63
CA ALA A 51 -5.49 15.17 17.39
C ALA A 51 -6.30 14.85 16.11
N GLY A 52 -7.29 15.68 15.77
CA GLY A 52 -8.09 15.50 14.54
C GLY A 52 -7.40 16.01 13.28
N ALA A 53 -6.41 16.91 13.40
CA ALA A 53 -5.68 17.45 12.25
C ALA A 53 -4.75 16.42 11.62
N GLY A 54 -4.04 15.62 12.43
CA GLY A 54 -3.15 14.56 11.93
C GLY A 54 -3.89 13.35 11.33
N GLU A 55 -5.06 13.01 11.86
CA GLU A 55 -5.89 11.92 11.34
C GLU A 55 -6.50 12.28 9.98
N ASN A 56 -7.00 13.52 9.81
CA ASN A 56 -7.51 14.00 8.53
C ASN A 56 -6.38 14.12 7.47
N ASP A 57 -5.20 14.59 7.84
CA ASP A 57 -4.04 14.70 6.94
C ASP A 57 -3.55 13.34 6.42
N PHE A 58 -3.56 12.31 7.26
CA PHE A 58 -3.24 10.95 6.80
C PHE A 58 -4.33 10.37 5.89
N VAL A 59 -5.60 10.62 6.19
CA VAL A 59 -6.73 10.18 5.34
C VAL A 59 -6.66 10.84 3.95
N ASP A 60 -6.37 12.14 3.88
CA ASP A 60 -6.21 12.88 2.62
C ASP A 60 -5.00 12.38 1.80
N PHE A 61 -3.90 12.05 2.48
CA PHE A 61 -2.74 11.40 1.86
C PHE A 61 -3.11 10.03 1.27
N MET A 62 -3.79 9.17 2.04
CA MET A 62 -4.20 7.86 1.56
C MET A 62 -5.21 7.96 0.41
N GLY A 63 -6.06 9.00 0.40
CA GLY A 63 -6.92 9.32 -0.74
C GLY A 63 -6.14 9.50 -2.06
N ARG A 64 -5.02 10.25 -2.00
CA ARG A 64 -4.14 10.44 -3.16
C ARG A 64 -3.38 9.17 -3.56
N ILE A 65 -2.91 8.38 -2.59
CA ILE A 65 -2.31 7.07 -2.86
C ILE A 65 -3.30 6.16 -3.62
N ASN A 66 -4.57 6.14 -3.20
CA ASN A 66 -5.60 5.36 -3.90
C ASN A 66 -5.85 5.88 -5.32
N GLN A 67 -5.85 7.20 -5.53
CA GLN A 67 -5.96 7.79 -6.87
C GLN A 67 -4.77 7.38 -7.76
N ILE A 68 -3.54 7.48 -7.24
CA ILE A 68 -2.33 7.05 -7.95
C ILE A 68 -2.43 5.56 -8.31
N ASN A 69 -2.84 4.71 -7.37
CA ASN A 69 -2.99 3.28 -7.63
C ASN A 69 -4.04 2.98 -8.71
N SER A 70 -5.18 3.69 -8.71
CA SER A 70 -6.18 3.57 -9.78
C SER A 70 -5.64 4.07 -11.12
N GLY A 71 -4.82 5.12 -11.12
CA GLY A 71 -4.12 5.60 -12.30
C GLY A 71 -3.12 4.56 -12.82
N LEU A 72 -2.38 3.88 -11.93
CA LEU A 72 -1.47 2.79 -12.28
C LEU A 72 -2.21 1.60 -12.87
N ASP A 73 -3.36 1.21 -12.31
CA ASP A 73 -4.20 0.15 -12.88
C ASP A 73 -4.63 0.49 -14.31
N THR A 74 -5.05 1.75 -14.52
CA THR A 74 -5.46 2.24 -15.84
C THR A 74 -4.27 2.26 -16.81
N TYR A 75 -3.11 2.70 -16.35
CA TYR A 75 -1.88 2.75 -17.14
C TYR A 75 -1.44 1.34 -17.58
N GLU A 76 -1.46 0.37 -16.67
CA GLU A 76 -1.19 -1.05 -16.98
C GLU A 76 -2.19 -1.58 -18.03
N GLN A 77 -3.47 -1.22 -17.97
CA GLN A 77 -4.46 -1.59 -18.99
C GLN A 77 -4.15 -0.96 -20.35
N LEU A 78 -3.77 0.32 -20.39
CA LEU A 78 -3.39 1.00 -21.64
C LEU A 78 -2.19 0.31 -22.28
N ILE A 79 -1.15 -0.03 -21.49
CA ILE A 79 0.03 -0.74 -21.97
C ILE A 79 -0.34 -2.11 -22.57
N ASN A 80 -1.21 -2.88 -21.90
CA ASN A 80 -1.69 -4.15 -22.43
C ASN A 80 -2.50 -3.99 -23.73
N ASN A 81 -3.27 -2.90 -23.85
CA ASN A 81 -3.97 -2.60 -25.08
C ASN A 81 -2.99 -2.27 -26.21
N VAL A 82 -1.93 -1.48 -25.94
CA VAL A 82 -0.86 -1.21 -26.92
C VAL A 82 -0.27 -2.50 -27.46
N ASP A 83 0.12 -3.43 -26.59
CA ASP A 83 0.62 -4.77 -26.98
C ASP A 83 -0.39 -5.54 -27.86
N SER A 84 -1.68 -5.52 -27.50
CA SER A 84 -2.73 -6.15 -28.30
C SER A 84 -2.87 -5.52 -29.69
N TYR A 85 -2.85 -4.20 -29.79
CA TYR A 85 -2.93 -3.49 -31.07
C TYR A 85 -1.71 -3.74 -31.94
N HIS A 86 -0.51 -3.74 -31.35
CA HIS A 86 0.72 -4.12 -32.02
C HIS A 86 0.64 -5.51 -32.64
N LYS A 87 0.26 -6.53 -31.85
CA LYS A 87 0.09 -7.91 -32.34
C LYS A 87 -0.94 -8.02 -33.47
N ARG A 88 -2.03 -7.27 -33.38
CA ARG A 88 -3.06 -7.23 -34.43
C ARG A 88 -2.54 -6.57 -35.70
N LEU A 89 -1.80 -5.46 -35.60
CA LEU A 89 -1.21 -4.77 -36.74
C LEU A 89 -0.19 -5.63 -37.51
N LEU A 90 0.47 -6.56 -36.84
CA LEU A 90 1.39 -7.50 -37.50
C LEU A 90 0.68 -8.61 -38.27
N ALA A 91 -0.56 -8.93 -37.90
CA ALA A 91 -1.36 -10.00 -38.51
C ALA A 91 -2.39 -9.48 -39.52
N GLU A 92 -2.72 -8.19 -39.48
CA GLU A 92 -3.73 -7.59 -40.34
C GLU A 92 -3.22 -7.45 -41.78
N VAL A 93 -4.08 -7.81 -42.74
CA VAL A 93 -3.78 -7.75 -44.18
C VAL A 93 -4.73 -6.83 -44.93
N ASN A 94 -5.81 -6.38 -44.27
CA ASN A 94 -6.78 -5.46 -44.84
C ASN A 94 -6.39 -4.00 -44.53
N GLU A 95 -6.09 -3.22 -45.58
CA GLU A 95 -5.65 -1.81 -45.47
C GLU A 95 -6.63 -0.92 -44.67
N ASP A 96 -7.94 -1.11 -44.84
CA ASP A 96 -8.95 -0.30 -44.13
C ASP A 96 -8.95 -0.63 -42.63
N GLN A 97 -8.81 -1.91 -42.28
CA GLN A 97 -8.76 -2.35 -40.88
C GLN A 97 -7.44 -1.95 -40.23
N GLU A 98 -6.33 -2.07 -40.94
CA GLU A 98 -5.01 -1.63 -40.48
C GLU A 98 -5.03 -0.13 -40.15
N MET A 99 -5.60 0.70 -41.02
CA MET A 99 -5.70 2.14 -40.78
C MET A 99 -6.53 2.46 -39.53
N GLN A 100 -7.60 1.72 -39.27
CA GLN A 100 -8.40 1.86 -38.05
C GLN A 100 -7.61 1.46 -36.81
N LEU A 101 -6.89 0.33 -36.86
CA LEU A 101 -6.03 -0.14 -35.77
C LEU A 101 -4.94 0.88 -35.44
N ARG A 102 -4.29 1.46 -36.46
CA ARG A 102 -3.27 2.51 -36.27
C ARG A 102 -3.83 3.75 -35.57
N ARG A 103 -5.04 4.19 -35.92
CA ARG A 103 -5.70 5.32 -35.24
C ARG A 103 -6.03 5.01 -33.78
N MET A 104 -6.53 3.80 -33.50
CA MET A 104 -6.80 3.37 -32.13
C MET A 104 -5.52 3.28 -31.30
N LEU A 105 -4.43 2.78 -31.91
CA LEU A 105 -3.12 2.72 -31.28
C LEU A 105 -2.60 4.13 -30.95
N ASP A 106 -2.61 5.05 -31.93
CA ASP A 106 -2.16 6.43 -31.72
C ASP A 106 -2.96 7.12 -30.57
N ASP A 107 -4.26 6.84 -30.44
CA ASP A 107 -5.11 7.36 -29.36
C ASP A 107 -4.71 6.78 -27.99
N ILE A 108 -4.51 5.46 -27.88
CA ILE A 108 -4.11 4.83 -26.63
C ILE A 108 -2.70 5.25 -26.20
N VAL A 109 -1.77 5.40 -27.15
CA VAL A 109 -0.42 5.91 -26.87
C VAL A 109 -0.49 7.34 -26.34
N ALA A 110 -1.35 8.20 -26.90
CA ALA A 110 -1.56 9.56 -26.40
C ALA A 110 -2.18 9.58 -24.99
N GLN A 111 -3.14 8.71 -24.72
CA GLN A 111 -3.72 8.53 -23.38
C GLN A 111 -2.67 8.06 -22.37
N ALA A 112 -1.85 7.07 -22.74
CA ALA A 112 -0.76 6.56 -21.92
C ALA A 112 0.25 7.67 -21.60
N GLY A 113 0.66 8.47 -22.59
CA GLY A 113 1.57 9.60 -22.40
C GLY A 113 1.02 10.67 -21.44
N THR A 114 -0.28 10.98 -21.53
CA THR A 114 -0.94 11.92 -20.63
C THR A 114 -0.93 11.40 -19.19
N LEU A 115 -1.30 10.12 -19.01
CA LEU A 115 -1.37 9.48 -17.70
C LEU A 115 0.01 9.29 -17.07
N GLN A 116 1.04 8.99 -17.86
CA GLN A 116 2.44 8.95 -17.40
C GLN A 116 2.87 10.28 -16.78
N TYR A 117 2.56 11.41 -17.43
CA TYR A 117 2.91 12.73 -16.91
C TYR A 117 2.19 13.03 -15.60
N GLN A 118 0.90 12.68 -15.51
CA GLN A 118 0.10 12.84 -14.28
C GLN A 118 0.67 11.99 -13.14
N LEU A 119 0.85 10.69 -13.35
CA LEU A 119 1.40 9.76 -12.36
C LEU A 119 2.79 10.18 -11.87
N ARG A 120 3.67 10.61 -12.79
CA ARG A 120 5.00 11.15 -12.43
C ARG A 120 4.89 12.29 -11.42
N ASN A 121 3.99 13.25 -11.67
CA ASN A 121 3.87 14.42 -10.81
C ASN A 121 3.20 14.07 -9.47
N GLU A 122 2.12 13.29 -9.50
CA GLU A 122 1.43 12.86 -8.27
C GLU A 122 2.35 12.04 -7.37
N ILE A 123 3.13 11.10 -7.94
CA ILE A 123 4.12 10.31 -7.20
C ILE A 123 5.21 11.21 -6.60
N LYS A 124 5.73 12.18 -7.38
CA LYS A 124 6.69 13.18 -6.89
C LYS A 124 6.16 13.96 -5.70
N GLU A 125 4.89 14.36 -5.73
CA GLU A 125 4.25 15.12 -4.66
C GLU A 125 4.08 14.27 -3.40
N VAL A 126 3.50 13.06 -3.49
CA VAL A 126 3.30 12.21 -2.31
C VAL A 126 4.61 11.75 -1.69
N GLN A 127 5.67 11.56 -2.48
CA GLN A 127 7.00 11.25 -1.93
C GLN A 127 7.59 12.42 -1.13
N ARG A 128 7.43 13.66 -1.61
CA ARG A 128 7.89 14.85 -0.88
C ARG A 128 7.17 15.05 0.44
N GLU A 129 5.89 14.72 0.48
CA GLU A 129 5.08 14.82 1.70
C GLU A 129 5.37 13.69 2.69
N GLY A 130 5.75 12.52 2.18
CA GLY A 130 6.14 11.36 3.00
C GLY A 130 7.51 11.48 3.67
N LEU A 131 8.34 12.48 3.34
CA LEU A 131 9.74 12.58 3.82
C LEU A 131 9.91 12.56 5.34
N ARG A 132 8.88 12.99 6.09
CA ARG A 132 8.92 13.11 7.56
C ARG A 132 8.07 12.05 8.28
N ASP A 133 7.41 11.17 7.53
CA ASP A 133 6.50 10.16 8.04
C ASP A 133 6.80 8.82 7.36
N GLY A 134 7.42 7.91 8.10
CA GLY A 134 7.84 6.60 7.57
C GLY A 134 6.68 5.77 7.00
N SER A 135 5.45 5.94 7.50
CA SER A 135 4.28 5.25 6.94
C SER A 135 3.92 5.81 5.58
N LYS A 136 3.84 7.13 5.45
CA LYS A 136 3.58 7.81 4.16
C LYS A 136 4.70 7.56 3.15
N GLN A 137 5.95 7.58 3.61
CA GLN A 137 7.12 7.27 2.78
C GLN A 137 7.02 5.87 2.17
N ALA A 138 6.68 4.86 2.98
CA ALA A 138 6.54 3.49 2.49
C ALA A 138 5.42 3.34 1.44
N GLN A 139 4.29 4.03 1.62
CA GLN A 139 3.20 4.03 0.64
C GLN A 139 3.60 4.71 -0.68
N ALA A 140 4.23 5.88 -0.59
CA ALA A 140 4.70 6.61 -1.75
C ALA A 140 5.77 5.83 -2.54
N GLU A 141 6.68 5.16 -1.83
CA GLU A 141 7.70 4.29 -2.43
C GLU A 141 7.08 3.07 -3.13
N ASN A 142 6.01 2.48 -2.57
CA ASN A 142 5.30 1.39 -3.22
C ASN A 142 4.69 1.82 -4.57
N CYS A 143 4.02 2.97 -4.61
CA CYS A 143 3.48 3.53 -5.85
C CYS A 143 4.59 3.80 -6.88
N ARG A 144 5.73 4.34 -6.44
CA ARG A 144 6.89 4.60 -7.31
C ARG A 144 7.46 3.32 -7.91
N GLN A 145 7.68 2.28 -7.11
CA GLN A 145 8.18 0.99 -7.57
C GLN A 145 7.22 0.35 -8.57
N ARG A 146 5.92 0.42 -8.30
CA ARG A 146 4.90 -0.08 -9.22
C ARG A 146 4.91 0.70 -10.54
N PHE A 147 5.07 2.02 -10.51
CA PHE A 147 5.17 2.83 -11.71
C PHE A 147 6.43 2.49 -12.53
N LEU A 148 7.59 2.34 -11.89
CA LEU A 148 8.82 1.91 -12.55
C LEU A 148 8.64 0.54 -13.24
N LYS A 149 7.99 -0.41 -12.57
CA LYS A 149 7.68 -1.70 -13.16
C LYS A 149 6.80 -1.54 -14.40
N ALA A 150 5.73 -0.75 -14.33
CA ALA A 150 4.84 -0.53 -15.47
C ALA A 150 5.57 0.15 -16.65
N ILE A 151 6.45 1.13 -16.39
CA ILE A 151 7.30 1.75 -17.42
C ILE A 151 8.23 0.70 -18.05
N GLN A 152 8.85 -0.16 -17.24
CA GLN A 152 9.74 -1.20 -17.75
C GLN A 152 8.99 -2.23 -18.61
N ASP A 153 7.80 -2.66 -18.17
CA ASP A 153 6.93 -3.55 -18.94
C ASP A 153 6.57 -2.91 -20.29
N TYR A 154 6.25 -1.61 -20.30
CA TYR A 154 5.96 -0.90 -21.54
C TYR A 154 7.17 -0.82 -22.49
N ARG A 155 8.36 -0.54 -21.96
CA ARG A 155 9.60 -0.54 -22.76
C ARG A 155 9.88 -1.89 -23.41
N ILE A 156 9.58 -3.00 -22.71
CA ILE A 156 9.73 -4.35 -23.24
C ILE A 156 8.75 -4.58 -24.40
N ILE A 157 7.49 -4.15 -24.25
CA ILE A 157 6.47 -4.26 -25.31
C ILE A 157 6.90 -3.50 -26.57
N GLU A 158 7.32 -2.24 -26.41
CA GLU A 158 7.80 -1.39 -27.52
C GLU A 158 9.05 -2.00 -28.19
N SER A 159 9.99 -2.54 -27.39
CA SER A 159 11.19 -3.20 -27.91
C SER A 159 10.87 -4.47 -28.70
N ASN A 160 9.93 -5.29 -28.23
CA ASN A 160 9.53 -6.51 -28.92
C ASN A 160 8.85 -6.16 -30.25
N TYR A 161 7.95 -5.19 -30.24
CA TYR A 161 7.27 -4.74 -31.45
C TYR A 161 8.25 -4.13 -32.47
N LYS A 162 9.24 -3.36 -32.00
CA LYS A 162 10.32 -2.85 -32.85
C LYS A 162 11.07 -3.97 -33.57
N GLU A 163 11.42 -5.04 -32.86
CA GLU A 163 12.13 -6.18 -33.45
C GLU A 163 11.26 -6.92 -34.47
N GLU A 164 9.99 -7.16 -34.17
CA GLU A 164 9.03 -7.79 -35.10
C GLU A 164 8.82 -6.94 -36.36
N ASN A 165 8.73 -5.60 -36.21
CA ASN A 165 8.61 -4.67 -37.33
C ASN A 165 9.88 -4.66 -38.20
N LYS A 166 11.07 -4.67 -37.57
CA LYS A 166 12.37 -4.80 -38.26
C LYS A 166 12.42 -6.08 -39.08
N GLU A 167 12.04 -7.21 -38.50
CA GLU A 167 12.03 -8.51 -39.18
C GLU A 167 11.06 -8.54 -40.38
N GLN A 168 9.87 -7.93 -40.25
CA GLN A 168 8.94 -7.76 -41.38
C GLN A 168 9.53 -6.91 -42.50
N ALA A 169 10.15 -5.77 -42.17
CA ALA A 169 10.79 -4.91 -43.16
C ALA A 169 11.94 -5.62 -43.88
N MET A 170 12.74 -6.44 -43.18
CA MET A 170 13.78 -7.28 -43.80
C MET A 170 13.18 -8.27 -44.80
N ARG A 171 12.11 -8.97 -44.43
CA ARG A 171 11.42 -9.90 -45.34
C ARG A 171 10.91 -9.20 -46.61
N GLN A 172 10.31 -8.02 -46.47
CA GLN A 172 9.81 -7.24 -47.60
C GLN A 172 10.93 -6.76 -48.52
N TYR A 173 12.05 -6.33 -47.94
CA TYR A 173 13.25 -5.98 -48.70
C TYR A 173 13.76 -7.17 -49.52
N MET A 174 13.83 -8.37 -48.93
CA MET A 174 14.28 -9.58 -49.63
C MET A 174 13.34 -10.04 -50.76
N VAL A 175 12.04 -9.70 -50.71
CA VAL A 175 11.12 -9.94 -51.84
C VAL A 175 11.51 -9.11 -53.07
N VAL A 176 11.96 -7.88 -52.85
CA VAL A 176 12.41 -6.98 -53.91
C VAL A 176 13.82 -7.33 -54.39
N GLN A 177 14.72 -7.62 -53.45
CA GLN A 177 16.12 -7.89 -53.71
C GLN A 177 16.53 -9.25 -53.08
N PRO A 178 16.22 -10.38 -53.75
CA PRO A 178 16.47 -11.71 -53.22
C PRO A 178 17.96 -12.06 -53.09
N ASP A 179 18.82 -11.38 -53.85
CA ASP A 179 20.28 -11.60 -53.85
C ASP A 179 21.01 -10.74 -52.80
N ALA A 180 20.30 -10.00 -51.95
CA ALA A 180 20.91 -9.15 -50.93
C ALA A 180 21.59 -9.96 -49.82
N THR A 181 22.76 -9.50 -49.41
CA THR A 181 23.47 -10.06 -48.25
C THR A 181 22.78 -9.68 -46.93
N PRO A 182 22.92 -10.47 -45.86
CA PRO A 182 22.32 -10.13 -44.55
C PRO A 182 22.70 -8.73 -44.07
N ASP A 183 23.97 -8.33 -44.27
CA ASP A 183 24.47 -7.01 -43.90
C ASP A 183 23.81 -5.90 -44.72
N GLU A 184 23.56 -6.11 -46.02
CA GLU A 184 22.85 -5.14 -46.86
C GLU A 184 21.38 -4.98 -46.47
N VAL A 185 20.71 -6.07 -46.11
CA VAL A 185 19.32 -6.07 -45.64
C VAL A 185 19.21 -5.30 -44.32
N GLU A 186 20.11 -5.56 -43.37
CA GLU A 186 20.13 -4.84 -42.10
C GLU A 186 20.45 -3.34 -42.28
N ASN A 187 21.42 -3.00 -43.14
CA ASN A 187 21.76 -1.61 -43.47
C ASN A 187 20.61 -0.86 -44.16
N ALA A 188 19.79 -1.57 -44.96
CA ALA A 188 18.64 -0.96 -45.63
C ALA A 188 17.44 -0.71 -44.70
N VAL A 189 17.31 -1.51 -43.63
CA VAL A 189 16.21 -1.41 -42.65
C VAL A 189 16.62 -0.55 -41.43
N SER A 190 17.91 -0.28 -41.25
CA SER A 190 18.39 0.55 -40.15
C SER A 190 18.16 2.04 -40.37
N ASP A 191 18.12 2.75 -39.25
CA ASP A 191 17.53 4.08 -39.11
C ASP A 191 18.28 5.20 -39.84
N VAL A 192 19.59 5.01 -40.08
CA VAL A 192 20.45 5.99 -40.73
C VAL A 192 20.76 5.58 -42.16
N GLY A 193 20.10 6.24 -43.12
CA GLY A 193 20.40 6.09 -44.55
C GLY A 193 19.73 4.89 -45.26
N GLY A 194 19.02 4.04 -44.52
CA GLY A 194 18.30 2.88 -45.07
C GLY A 194 17.29 3.26 -46.16
N GLN A 195 16.59 4.38 -46.02
CA GLN A 195 15.63 4.88 -47.02
C GLN A 195 16.30 5.22 -48.36
N GLN A 196 17.53 5.76 -48.34
CA GLN A 196 18.30 6.04 -49.55
C GLN A 196 18.79 4.74 -50.20
N ILE A 197 19.34 3.82 -49.40
CA ILE A 197 19.80 2.50 -49.87
C ILE A 197 18.65 1.74 -50.53
N PHE A 198 17.47 1.73 -49.91
CA PHE A 198 16.29 1.06 -50.46
C PHE A 198 15.77 1.72 -51.73
N SER A 199 15.70 3.05 -51.76
CA SER A 199 15.30 3.77 -52.99
C SER A 199 16.25 3.47 -54.16
N GLN A 200 17.55 3.31 -53.89
CA GLN A 200 18.55 2.99 -54.89
C GLN A 200 18.47 1.53 -55.37
N ALA A 201 18.23 0.58 -54.46
CA ALA A 201 17.96 -0.82 -54.77
C ALA A 201 16.75 -0.97 -55.71
N LEU A 202 15.69 -0.23 -55.45
CA LEU A 202 14.46 -0.25 -56.24
C LEU A 202 14.58 0.36 -57.64
N LEU A 203 15.43 1.38 -57.81
CA LEU A 203 15.75 1.93 -59.14
C LEU A 203 16.46 0.91 -60.04
N ASN A 204 17.22 0.00 -59.44
CA ASN A 204 17.94 -1.07 -60.12
C ASN A 204 17.09 -2.34 -60.31
N ALA A 205 15.94 -2.45 -59.64
CA ALA A 205 15.06 -3.60 -59.74
C ALA A 205 14.32 -3.65 -61.09
N ASN A 206 14.35 -4.82 -61.75
CA ASN A 206 13.69 -5.05 -63.04
C ASN A 206 12.14 -4.98 -62.97
N ARG A 207 11.55 -5.00 -61.77
CA ARG A 207 10.10 -5.04 -61.53
C ARG A 207 9.57 -3.73 -60.95
N ARG A 208 9.50 -2.69 -61.78
CA ARG A 208 9.12 -1.31 -61.37
C ARG A 208 7.74 -1.16 -60.71
N GLY A 209 6.78 -2.06 -60.98
CA GLY A 209 5.45 -2.02 -60.37
C GLY A 209 5.44 -2.51 -58.93
N GLU A 210 5.95 -3.73 -58.71
CA GLU A 210 6.12 -4.36 -57.38
C GLU A 210 7.09 -3.55 -56.50
N ALA A 211 8.11 -2.95 -57.11
CA ALA A 211 9.05 -2.04 -56.46
C ALA A 211 8.37 -0.82 -55.81
N LYS A 212 7.35 -0.21 -56.45
CA LYS A 212 6.69 0.99 -55.89
C LYS A 212 5.87 0.68 -54.66
N THR A 213 5.15 -0.45 -54.65
CA THR A 213 4.37 -0.88 -53.49
C THR A 213 5.28 -1.23 -52.32
N ALA A 214 6.36 -1.96 -52.59
CA ALA A 214 7.37 -2.28 -51.57
C ALA A 214 8.07 -1.02 -51.02
N LEU A 215 8.35 -0.01 -51.86
CA LEU A 215 8.84 1.30 -51.41
C LEU A 215 7.93 1.93 -50.35
N ALA A 216 6.64 2.03 -50.68
CA ALA A 216 5.66 2.68 -49.82
C ALA A 216 5.54 1.94 -48.48
N GLU A 217 5.57 0.61 -48.51
CA GLU A 217 5.48 -0.22 -47.32
C GLU A 217 6.71 -0.04 -46.41
N VAL A 218 7.93 -0.14 -46.94
CA VAL A 218 9.14 0.08 -46.15
C VAL A 218 9.22 1.51 -45.60
N GLN A 219 8.78 2.52 -46.37
CA GLN A 219 8.70 3.89 -45.87
C GLN A 219 7.73 4.03 -44.69
N ALA A 220 6.57 3.38 -44.77
CA ALA A 220 5.60 3.36 -43.67
C ALA A 220 6.19 2.65 -42.43
N ARG A 221 6.90 1.53 -42.61
CA ARG A 221 7.59 0.81 -41.53
C ARG A 221 8.70 1.64 -40.89
N HIS A 222 9.50 2.34 -41.69
CA HIS A 222 10.55 3.21 -41.17
C HIS A 222 9.96 4.37 -40.34
N GLN A 223 8.88 5.00 -40.80
CA GLN A 223 8.19 6.03 -40.01
C GLN A 223 7.65 5.47 -38.69
N GLU A 224 7.20 4.21 -38.69
CA GLU A 224 6.76 3.52 -37.49
C GLU A 224 7.93 3.25 -36.54
N LEU A 225 9.08 2.75 -37.03
CA LEU A 225 10.29 2.56 -36.23
C LEU A 225 10.73 3.86 -35.54
N LEU A 226 10.72 4.99 -36.26
CA LEU A 226 11.05 6.30 -35.68
C LEU A 226 10.09 6.71 -34.55
N LYS A 227 8.78 6.41 -34.68
CA LYS A 227 7.81 6.64 -33.60
C LYS A 227 8.15 5.78 -32.38
N LEU A 228 8.43 4.48 -32.57
CA LEU A 228 8.78 3.56 -31.49
C LEU A 228 10.07 4.03 -30.78
N GLU A 229 11.09 4.44 -31.52
CA GLU A 229 12.33 4.95 -30.94
C GLU A 229 12.12 6.21 -30.10
N LYS A 230 11.29 7.13 -30.58
CA LYS A 230 10.89 8.31 -29.80
C LYS A 230 10.19 7.90 -28.50
N THR A 231 9.20 7.01 -28.57
CA THR A 231 8.49 6.51 -27.37
C THR A 231 9.45 5.83 -26.41
N MET A 232 10.35 4.96 -26.89
CA MET A 232 11.35 4.29 -26.05
C MET A 232 12.32 5.27 -25.39
N ALA A 233 12.71 6.34 -26.08
CA ALA A 233 13.55 7.39 -25.53
C ALA A 233 12.83 8.16 -24.40
N GLU A 234 11.57 8.53 -24.63
CA GLU A 234 10.71 9.18 -23.62
C GLU A 234 10.50 8.29 -22.39
N LEU A 235 10.23 7.00 -22.59
CA LEU A 235 10.10 6.03 -21.50
C LEU A 235 11.41 5.85 -20.73
N THR A 236 12.55 5.85 -21.42
CA THR A 236 13.87 5.73 -20.77
C THR A 236 14.18 6.96 -19.94
N GLN A 237 13.88 8.16 -20.46
CA GLN A 237 14.00 9.40 -19.70
C GLN A 237 13.10 9.37 -18.46
N LEU A 238 11.84 8.98 -18.62
CA LEU A 238 10.89 8.86 -17.51
C LEU A 238 11.36 7.84 -16.46
N PHE A 239 11.91 6.70 -16.89
CA PHE A 239 12.46 5.69 -15.99
C PHE A 239 13.60 6.26 -15.14
N ASN A 240 14.56 6.92 -15.79
CA ASN A 240 15.70 7.55 -15.10
C ASN A 240 15.25 8.65 -14.14
N ASP A 241 14.30 9.50 -14.56
CA ASP A 241 13.71 10.55 -13.71
C ASP A 241 13.07 10.00 -12.42
N MET A 242 12.50 8.79 -12.50
CA MET A 242 11.83 8.13 -11.37
C MET A 242 12.80 7.30 -10.51
N GLU A 243 13.93 6.85 -11.07
CA GLU A 243 15.03 6.26 -10.31
C GLU A 243 15.85 7.31 -9.54
N GLU A 244 16.19 8.44 -10.18
CA GLU A 244 16.98 9.51 -9.56
C GLU A 244 16.30 10.09 -8.31
N MET A 245 14.97 10.15 -8.31
CA MET A 245 14.19 10.63 -7.17
C MET A 245 14.46 9.84 -5.87
N VAL A 246 14.94 8.59 -5.94
CA VAL A 246 15.31 7.81 -4.74
C VAL A 246 16.57 8.38 -4.08
N VAL A 247 17.53 8.84 -4.89
CA VAL A 247 18.84 9.31 -4.41
C VAL A 247 18.67 10.56 -3.56
N GLU A 248 17.83 11.50 -4.00
CA GLU A 248 17.55 12.74 -3.26
C GLU A 248 16.89 12.51 -1.90
N GLN A 249 16.20 11.38 -1.72
CA GLN A 249 15.46 11.07 -0.50
C GLN A 249 16.32 10.32 0.53
N GLN A 250 17.24 9.46 0.07
CA GLN A 250 18.15 8.74 0.96
C GLN A 250 19.11 9.70 1.70
N GLU A 251 19.57 10.77 1.04
CA GLU A 251 20.47 11.78 1.64
C GLU A 251 19.79 12.60 2.77
N GLN A 252 18.46 12.76 2.73
CA GLN A 252 17.71 13.39 3.84
C GLN A 252 17.38 12.42 4.98
N VAL A 253 17.18 11.13 4.69
CA VAL A 253 16.88 10.11 5.71
C VAL A 253 18.07 9.89 6.65
N ASP A 254 19.31 9.93 6.15
CA ASP A 254 20.53 9.80 6.96
C ASP A 254 20.69 10.90 8.03
N ASN A 255 19.94 12.02 7.91
CA ASN A 255 19.92 13.07 8.93
C ASN A 255 18.84 12.87 10.01
N ILE A 256 17.93 11.92 9.84
CA ILE A 256 16.84 11.60 10.79
C ILE A 256 17.24 10.48 11.76
N ASP A 257 18.24 9.65 11.43
CA ASP A 257 18.79 8.65 12.36
C ASP A 257 19.34 9.28 13.66
N LYS A 258 19.63 10.59 13.68
CA LYS A 258 19.99 11.32 14.92
C LYS A 258 18.79 11.77 15.77
N ASN A 259 17.59 11.89 15.20
CA ASN A 259 16.40 12.33 15.93
C ASN A 259 15.56 11.14 16.44
N VAL A 260 15.82 9.92 15.95
CA VAL A 260 15.20 8.69 16.47
C VAL A 260 15.89 8.20 17.75
N ASP A 261 17.20 8.45 17.91
CA ASP A 261 17.90 8.18 19.18
C ASP A 261 17.34 9.02 20.34
N ASP A 262 16.99 10.30 20.09
CA ASP A 262 16.36 11.17 21.10
C ASP A 262 14.90 10.75 21.42
N ALA A 263 14.17 10.19 20.44
CA ALA A 263 12.81 9.66 20.66
C ALA A 263 12.80 8.28 21.34
N GLN A 264 13.89 7.51 21.21
CA GLN A 264 14.07 6.24 21.91
C GLN A 264 14.45 6.46 23.38
N GLU A 265 15.16 7.54 23.72
CA GLU A 265 15.45 7.92 25.12
C GLU A 265 14.18 8.36 25.88
N ASP A 266 13.21 8.99 25.21
CA ASP A 266 11.92 9.38 25.82
C ASP A 266 10.92 8.21 25.97
N VAL A 267 11.04 7.13 25.18
CA VAL A 267 10.25 5.91 25.36
C VAL A 267 10.85 4.98 26.41
N GLU A 268 12.18 4.98 26.60
CA GLU A 268 12.83 4.20 27.65
C GLU A 268 12.54 4.74 29.06
N GLN A 269 12.24 6.04 29.21
CA GLN A 269 11.69 6.60 30.46
C GLN A 269 10.19 6.36 30.63
N GLY A 270 9.43 6.09 29.56
CA GLY A 270 8.01 5.71 29.59
C GLY A 270 7.74 4.26 30.01
N VAL A 271 8.65 3.34 29.69
CA VAL A 271 8.56 1.91 30.04
C VAL A 271 9.05 1.62 31.48
N GLY A 272 9.44 2.65 32.25
CA GLY A 272 9.69 2.55 33.69
C GLY A 272 8.43 2.67 34.58
N HIS A 273 7.30 3.13 34.05
CA HIS A 273 6.13 3.50 34.87
C HIS A 273 4.89 2.60 34.73
N THR A 274 4.82 1.71 33.75
CA THR A 274 3.66 0.80 33.59
C THR A 274 3.74 -0.47 34.45
N ASN A 275 4.92 -0.86 34.95
CA ASN A 275 5.04 -1.95 35.93
C ASN A 275 4.70 -1.52 37.38
N LYS A 276 4.61 -0.21 37.69
CA LYS A 276 4.23 0.27 39.03
C LYS A 276 2.72 0.30 39.27
N ALA A 277 1.89 0.40 38.23
CA ALA A 277 0.44 0.48 38.38
C ALA A 277 -0.21 -0.87 38.80
N VAL A 278 0.28 -1.99 38.25
CA VAL A 278 -0.27 -3.32 38.58
C VAL A 278 0.24 -3.82 39.95
N VAL A 279 1.45 -3.43 40.36
CA VAL A 279 2.01 -3.76 41.68
C VAL A 279 1.33 -2.97 42.81
N GLY A 280 0.96 -1.70 42.57
CA GLY A 280 0.21 -0.87 43.53
C GLY A 280 -1.16 -1.46 43.89
N ALA A 281 -1.93 -1.89 42.89
CA ALA A 281 -3.27 -2.47 43.09
C ALA A 281 -3.25 -3.82 43.82
N ARG A 282 -2.23 -4.67 43.58
CA ARG A 282 -2.05 -5.95 44.31
C ARG A 282 -1.46 -5.76 45.72
N ARG A 283 -0.66 -4.71 45.97
CA ARG A 283 -0.12 -4.38 47.31
C ARG A 283 -1.17 -3.77 48.23
N ALA A 284 -2.07 -2.95 47.69
CA ALA A 284 -3.20 -2.38 48.45
C ALA A 284 -4.16 -3.45 48.99
N ARG A 285 -4.43 -4.53 48.24
CA ARG A 285 -5.31 -5.62 48.69
C ARG A 285 -4.72 -6.46 49.83
N ARG A 286 -3.40 -6.72 49.82
CA ARG A 286 -2.70 -7.45 50.90
C ARG A 286 -2.64 -6.66 52.21
N ASN A 287 -2.54 -5.34 52.15
CA ASN A 287 -2.50 -4.50 53.36
C ASN A 287 -3.86 -4.44 54.08
N LYS A 288 -4.98 -4.53 53.33
CA LYS A 288 -6.32 -4.61 53.93
C LYS A 288 -6.50 -5.87 54.77
N TRP A 289 -6.01 -7.02 54.31
CA TRP A 289 -6.06 -8.27 55.06
C TRP A 289 -5.17 -8.26 56.30
N ARG A 290 -3.99 -7.63 56.22
CA ARG A 290 -3.13 -7.45 57.40
C ARG A 290 -3.77 -6.58 58.48
N CYS A 291 -4.47 -5.51 58.09
CA CYS A 291 -5.20 -4.67 59.04
C CYS A 291 -6.34 -5.44 59.74
N ILE A 292 -7.11 -6.22 58.98
CA ILE A 292 -8.19 -7.05 59.54
C ILE A 292 -7.65 -8.07 60.55
N ILE A 293 -6.54 -8.74 60.26
CA ILE A 293 -5.93 -9.71 61.18
C ILE A 293 -5.47 -9.04 62.48
N ILE A 294 -4.86 -7.86 62.41
CA ILE A 294 -4.42 -7.11 63.60
C ILE A 294 -5.62 -6.70 64.47
N VAL A 295 -6.72 -6.24 63.86
CA VAL A 295 -7.94 -5.87 64.60
C VAL A 295 -8.54 -7.09 65.31
N ILE A 296 -8.57 -8.27 64.67
CA ILE A 296 -9.05 -9.50 65.31
C ILE A 296 -8.18 -9.89 66.51
N ILE A 297 -6.85 -9.77 66.40
CA ILE A 297 -5.93 -10.07 67.51
C ILE A 297 -6.18 -9.13 68.70
N ILE A 298 -6.38 -7.83 68.44
CA ILE A 298 -6.68 -6.85 69.51
C ILE A 298 -7.99 -7.20 70.23
N ILE A 299 -9.03 -7.59 69.49
CA ILE A 299 -10.31 -8.01 70.08
C ILE A 299 -10.13 -9.25 70.97
N ILE A 300 -9.34 -10.24 70.53
CA ILE A 300 -9.04 -11.43 71.33
C ILE A 300 -8.30 -11.06 72.62
N ILE A 301 -7.32 -10.15 72.56
CA ILE A 301 -6.58 -9.70 73.74
C ILE A 301 -7.53 -9.01 74.74
N ILE A 302 -8.44 -8.16 74.28
CA ILE A 302 -9.43 -7.50 75.15
C ILE A 302 -10.34 -8.54 75.82
N LEU A 303 -10.81 -9.54 75.07
CA LEU A 303 -11.63 -10.62 75.62
C LEU A 303 -10.87 -11.41 76.70
N VAL A 304 -9.63 -11.82 76.43
CA VAL A 304 -8.81 -12.55 77.42
C VAL A 304 -8.53 -11.68 78.64
N ALA A 305 -8.18 -10.40 78.46
CA ALA A 305 -7.93 -9.47 79.56
C ALA A 305 -9.17 -9.18 80.40
N SER A 306 -10.38 -9.29 79.84
CA SER A 306 -11.64 -9.17 80.60
C SER A 306 -11.96 -10.44 81.41
N ILE A 307 -11.57 -11.62 80.92
CA ILE A 307 -11.89 -12.91 81.52
C ILE A 307 -10.90 -13.28 82.65
N VAL A 308 -9.61 -12.97 82.49
CA VAL A 308 -8.57 -13.33 83.47
C VAL A 308 -8.79 -12.74 84.87
N PRO A 309 -9.15 -11.45 85.04
CA PRO A 309 -9.47 -10.90 86.37
C PRO A 309 -10.70 -11.56 87.00
N ALA A 310 -11.70 -11.93 86.19
CA ALA A 310 -12.91 -12.60 86.67
C ALA A 310 -12.65 -14.04 87.14
N VAL A 311 -11.75 -14.75 86.46
CA VAL A 311 -11.35 -16.12 86.85
C VAL A 311 -10.38 -16.13 88.04
N VAL A 312 -9.48 -15.15 88.13
CA VAL A 312 -8.57 -15.03 89.28
C VAL A 312 -9.34 -14.57 90.54
N ALA A 313 -10.33 -13.68 90.39
CA ALA A 313 -11.22 -13.30 91.49
C ALA A 313 -12.04 -14.50 92.02
N THR A 314 -12.49 -15.39 91.12
CA THR A 314 -13.22 -16.61 91.53
C THR A 314 -12.31 -17.66 92.19
N GLN A 315 -11.04 -17.81 91.77
CA GLN A 315 -10.08 -18.70 92.44
C GLN A 315 -9.56 -18.15 93.80
N THR A 316 -9.46 -16.83 93.97
CA THR A 316 -9.01 -16.24 95.25
C THR A 316 -10.06 -16.41 96.35
N GLN A 317 -11.36 -16.46 96.00
CA GLN A 317 -12.42 -16.84 96.94
C GLN A 317 -12.45 -18.33 97.29
N SER A 318 -11.99 -19.23 96.42
CA SER A 318 -11.91 -20.66 96.77
C SER A 318 -10.71 -20.96 97.68
N ASN A 319 -9.59 -20.26 97.53
CA ASN A 319 -8.38 -20.52 98.32
C ASN A 319 -8.41 -19.94 99.74
N SER A 320 -9.21 -18.89 99.99
CA SER A 320 -9.41 -18.32 101.34
C SER A 320 -10.36 -19.13 102.22
N LYS A 321 -11.14 -20.07 101.66
CA LYS A 321 -11.97 -21.00 102.43
C LYS A 321 -11.22 -22.23 102.94
N ASN A 322 -10.01 -22.51 102.45
CA ASN A 322 -9.21 -23.69 102.82
C ASN A 322 -8.13 -23.42 103.88
N GLN A 323 -8.16 -22.26 104.55
CA GLN A 323 -7.21 -21.89 105.61
C GLN A 323 -7.87 -21.74 107.00
N TYR A 324 -9.12 -22.19 107.15
CA TYR A 324 -9.84 -22.27 108.45
C TYR A 324 -10.54 -23.62 108.64
N GLU A 325 -9.88 -24.71 108.24
CA GLU A 325 -10.12 -26.06 108.76
C GLU A 325 -8.80 -26.69 109.19
#